data_AF-A0A0P7YVH0-F1
#
_entry.id   AF-A0A0P7YVH0-F1
#
_cell.length_a   1.000
_cell.length_b   1.000
_cell.length_c   1.000
_cell.angle_alpha   90.00
_cell.angle_beta   90.00
_cell.angle_gamma   90.00
#
_symmetry.space_group_name_H-M   'P 1'
#
loop_
_entity.id
_entity.type
_entity.pdbx_description
1 polymer ?
#
loop_
_entity_poly.entity_id
_entity_poly.type
_entity_poly.pdbx_seq_one_letter_code
_entity_poly.pdbx_strand_id
1 'polypeptide(L)'
;MKTMVQPGSGLHDGQWHDVRFLAKENFAMLTIDGDEASAVRTNTPIQIKTGDSYYFGGTDSKMAWGQKVPATVTDRSPQVIAGTNCYFRHTGPAPIQRSFQGCMQLIHVDDQLADLHAVEQGKLGSFENVSLDMCAIIDRLRACIGLENREAIYEQSCEAYKHLGKTSDTYWIDPDGSGPLGPFRVNCNMTEDMVWTTVMNNLPPQTSVTGSSRERRTVLQLNYSASMDQVSAITSSAEHCEQHVAYSCRMSRLLNTPEGTPYTWWIGKGSEKHFYWGGSGPGIQKCACGIERNCTDPKYYCNCDADQKQWREDSGLLVYKEHLPVNQVAVGDTNRPGSEAKLTVGPLRCQGDRNYWNAASFNTPSSYLHFSTFQGETSADISFYFKTSAPYGVFLENLGNTDFIRLELKFSTETTRSHQRRMKVQTGPKVQKVRKTRASPDVTLASDFSNSAQFGPSFSKRYLQRDLLARSCRGLACLLKAAAEY
;
A
#
# COMPACT_ATOMS: atom_id res chain seq x y z
N MET A 1 -2.11 25.45 -22.74
CA MET A 1 -3.19 24.48 -23.00
C MET A 1 -3.13 23.45 -21.87
N LYS A 2 -4.25 23.09 -21.22
CA LYS A 2 -4.27 22.03 -20.19
C LYS A 2 -4.88 20.78 -20.81
N THR A 3 -4.16 19.68 -20.83
CA THR A 3 -4.71 18.39 -21.29
C THR A 3 -5.40 17.70 -20.12
N MET A 4 -6.60 17.13 -20.35
CA MET A 4 -7.42 16.50 -19.32
C MET A 4 -7.78 15.07 -19.73
N VAL A 5 -7.63 14.15 -18.79
CA VAL A 5 -7.91 12.70 -18.92
C VAL A 5 -8.75 12.32 -17.70
N GLN A 6 -9.89 11.64 -17.88
CA GLN A 6 -10.83 11.31 -16.78
C GLN A 6 -11.31 9.84 -16.78
N PRO A 7 -10.56 8.91 -16.16
CA PRO A 7 -10.99 7.53 -15.94
C PRO A 7 -11.58 7.29 -14.54
N GLY A 8 -12.35 6.20 -14.44
CA GLY A 8 -12.89 5.65 -13.19
C GLY A 8 -14.07 6.41 -12.58
N SER A 9 -14.96 5.68 -11.88
CA SER A 9 -16.02 6.26 -11.05
C SER A 9 -16.14 5.50 -9.73
N GLY A 10 -16.38 6.20 -8.62
CA GLY A 10 -16.58 5.54 -7.32
C GLY A 10 -15.31 5.33 -6.48
N LEU A 11 -14.19 5.94 -6.87
CA LEU A 11 -12.85 5.76 -6.30
C LEU A 11 -12.61 6.27 -4.86
N HIS A 12 -13.67 6.44 -4.08
CA HIS A 12 -13.64 6.96 -2.71
C HIS A 12 -14.51 6.11 -1.76
N ASP A 13 -14.63 4.82 -2.09
CA ASP A 13 -15.43 3.82 -1.38
C ASP A 13 -14.68 3.20 -0.18
N GLY A 14 -13.44 3.64 0.07
CA GLY A 14 -12.57 3.11 1.12
C GLY A 14 -11.91 1.77 0.77
N GLN A 15 -12.12 1.24 -0.44
CA GLN A 15 -11.43 0.05 -0.94
C GLN A 15 -10.10 0.43 -1.60
N TRP A 16 -9.29 -0.59 -1.88
CA TRP A 16 -8.05 -0.42 -2.63
C TRP A 16 -8.33 -0.31 -4.12
N HIS A 17 -7.75 0.72 -4.74
CA HIS A 17 -7.71 0.89 -6.18
C HIS A 17 -6.26 0.90 -6.68
N ASP A 18 -6.04 0.32 -7.86
CA ASP A 18 -4.77 0.39 -8.59
C ASP A 18 -4.76 1.61 -9.50
N VAL A 19 -3.62 2.30 -9.55
CA VAL A 19 -3.38 3.42 -10.45
C VAL A 19 -2.09 3.17 -11.18
N ARG A 20 -2.15 3.23 -12.51
CA ARG A 20 -0.97 3.27 -13.37
C ARG A 20 -1.02 4.46 -14.31
N PHE A 21 -0.04 5.35 -14.17
CA PHE A 21 0.13 6.52 -15.01
C PHE A 21 1.40 6.37 -15.84
N LEU A 22 1.22 6.32 -17.16
CA LEU A 22 2.31 6.26 -18.12
C LEU A 22 2.34 7.53 -18.97
N ALA A 23 3.48 8.20 -18.97
CA ALA A 23 3.73 9.41 -19.73
C ALA A 23 4.99 9.23 -20.58
N LYS A 24 4.85 9.39 -21.89
CA LYS A 24 5.96 9.37 -22.87
C LYS A 24 5.83 10.55 -23.81
N GLU A 25 6.80 10.70 -24.71
CA GLU A 25 6.67 11.66 -25.81
C GLU A 25 5.36 11.45 -26.57
N ASN A 26 4.59 12.52 -26.74
CA ASN A 26 3.33 12.57 -27.49
C ASN A 26 2.10 11.93 -26.85
N PHE A 27 2.22 11.19 -25.74
CA PHE A 27 1.03 10.71 -25.04
C PHE A 27 1.19 10.54 -23.53
N ALA A 28 0.10 10.73 -22.81
CA ALA A 28 -0.07 10.22 -21.46
C ALA A 28 -1.28 9.29 -21.43
N MET A 29 -1.19 8.26 -20.60
CA MET A 29 -2.18 7.23 -20.39
C MET A 29 -2.36 7.03 -18.89
N LEU A 30 -3.61 6.92 -18.47
CA LEU A 30 -3.97 6.61 -17.10
C LEU A 30 -4.88 5.38 -17.10
N THR A 31 -4.47 4.34 -16.38
CA THR A 31 -5.22 3.10 -16.18
C THR A 31 -5.58 3.00 -14.69
N ILE A 32 -6.79 2.50 -14.41
CA ILE A 32 -7.29 2.29 -13.05
C ILE A 32 -7.78 0.84 -12.96
N ASP A 33 -7.47 0.16 -11.86
CA ASP A 33 -7.91 -1.21 -11.56
C ASP A 33 -7.59 -2.25 -12.66
N GLY A 34 -6.50 -2.02 -13.40
CA GLY A 34 -6.07 -2.89 -14.51
C GLY A 34 -7.03 -3.00 -15.69
N ASP A 35 -8.10 -2.21 -15.73
CA ASP A 35 -9.09 -2.24 -16.82
C ASP A 35 -8.58 -1.48 -18.04
N GLU A 36 -8.15 -2.19 -19.08
CA GLU A 36 -7.72 -1.60 -20.36
C GLU A 36 -8.84 -0.77 -21.02
N ALA A 37 -10.12 -1.07 -20.77
CA ALA A 37 -11.23 -0.27 -21.27
C ALA A 37 -11.35 1.09 -20.55
N SER A 38 -10.76 1.21 -19.36
CA SER A 38 -10.67 2.43 -18.57
C SER A 38 -9.40 3.25 -18.90
N ALA A 39 -8.53 2.77 -19.79
CA ALA A 39 -7.32 3.48 -20.20
C ALA A 39 -7.68 4.72 -21.03
N VAL A 40 -7.46 5.91 -20.47
CA VAL A 40 -7.71 7.18 -21.18
C VAL A 40 -6.38 7.76 -21.66
N ARG A 41 -6.28 7.99 -22.97
CA ARG A 41 -5.10 8.57 -23.63
C ARG A 41 -5.32 10.05 -23.97
N THR A 42 -4.26 10.85 -23.93
CA THR A 42 -4.31 12.26 -24.35
C THR A 42 -4.56 12.41 -25.85
N ASN A 43 -5.47 13.32 -26.23
CA ASN A 43 -5.81 13.62 -27.63
C ASN A 43 -4.86 14.62 -28.30
N THR A 44 -3.92 15.20 -27.55
CA THR A 44 -2.93 16.16 -28.04
C THR A 44 -1.52 15.67 -27.74
N PRO A 45 -0.55 15.88 -28.65
CA PRO A 45 0.86 15.62 -28.36
C PRO A 45 1.30 16.42 -27.13
N ILE A 46 1.95 15.74 -26.19
CA ILE A 46 2.52 16.36 -25.00
C ILE A 46 4.05 16.27 -25.07
N GLN A 47 4.70 17.37 -24.69
CA GLN A 47 6.13 17.42 -24.42
C GLN A 47 6.26 17.39 -22.90
N ILE A 48 6.62 16.24 -22.34
CA ILE A 48 6.80 16.10 -20.90
C ILE A 48 8.28 16.23 -20.61
N LYS A 49 8.64 17.33 -19.95
CA LYS A 49 9.91 17.43 -19.22
C LYS A 49 9.57 17.36 -17.73
N THR A 50 9.56 16.14 -17.19
CA THR A 50 9.44 15.93 -15.76
C THR A 50 10.64 16.56 -15.06
N GLY A 51 10.44 17.04 -13.84
CA GLY A 51 11.56 17.44 -12.99
C GLY A 51 12.03 16.27 -12.15
N ASP A 52 13.16 16.44 -11.47
CA ASP A 52 13.85 15.41 -10.69
C ASP A 52 13.13 15.01 -9.39
N SER A 53 11.89 15.46 -9.16
CA SER A 53 11.19 15.34 -7.88
C SER A 53 9.70 15.13 -8.02
N TYR A 54 9.22 14.06 -7.39
CA TYR A 54 7.80 13.71 -7.31
C TYR A 54 7.28 13.91 -5.89
N TYR A 55 6.12 14.54 -5.75
CA TYR A 55 5.44 14.77 -4.48
C TYR A 55 4.14 13.99 -4.43
N PHE A 56 4.08 13.00 -3.55
CA PHE A 56 2.88 12.25 -3.22
C PHE A 56 2.17 12.92 -2.04
N GLY A 57 0.84 12.91 -2.02
CA GLY A 57 0.03 13.63 -1.01
C GLY A 57 -0.37 15.04 -1.42
N GLY A 58 0.32 15.65 -2.38
CA GLY A 58 0.11 17.01 -2.83
C GLY A 58 0.82 18.04 -1.94
N THR A 59 1.29 19.13 -2.56
CA THR A 59 2.05 20.16 -1.84
C THR A 59 1.10 21.21 -1.23
N ASP A 60 1.39 21.72 -0.02
CA ASP A 60 0.84 23.04 0.33
C ASP A 60 1.45 24.02 -0.66
N SER A 61 0.62 24.54 -1.55
CA SER A 61 0.93 25.48 -2.64
C SER A 61 1.77 26.72 -2.24
N LYS A 62 2.11 26.87 -0.95
CA LYS A 62 2.97 27.90 -0.38
C LYS A 62 4.46 27.58 -0.45
N MET A 63 4.88 26.30 -0.39
CA MET A 63 6.30 25.94 -0.52
C MET A 63 6.79 26.02 -1.98
N ALA A 64 5.92 25.72 -2.95
CA ALA A 64 6.25 25.72 -4.38
C ALA A 64 6.45 27.12 -5.01
N TRP A 65 6.13 28.22 -4.29
CA TRP A 65 6.10 29.58 -4.84
C TRP A 65 6.84 30.65 -4.02
N GLY A 66 7.59 30.29 -2.97
CA GLY A 66 8.46 31.23 -2.23
C GLY A 66 7.75 32.40 -1.54
N GLN A 67 6.46 32.28 -1.18
CA GLN A 67 5.69 33.36 -0.58
C GLN A 67 5.69 33.28 0.97
N LYS A 68 6.35 34.25 1.64
CA LYS A 68 6.17 34.50 3.08
C LYS A 68 4.77 35.07 3.36
N VAL A 69 4.04 34.50 4.31
CA VAL A 69 2.78 35.04 4.85
C VAL A 69 2.93 35.21 6.37
N PRO A 70 2.41 36.29 7.00
CA PRO A 70 2.74 36.62 8.38
C PRO A 70 2.10 35.63 9.37
N ALA A 71 2.84 35.33 10.44
CA ALA A 71 2.38 34.52 11.56
C ALA A 71 1.36 35.27 12.42
N THR A 72 0.09 35.31 12.00
CA THR A 72 -1.03 35.72 12.87
C THR A 72 -2.32 35.02 12.46
N VAL A 73 -2.44 33.73 12.75
CA VAL A 73 -3.73 33.13 13.10
C VAL A 73 -3.45 32.25 14.31
N THR A 74 -3.54 32.85 15.50
CA THR A 74 -3.58 32.10 16.75
C THR A 74 -4.87 31.29 16.75
N ASP A 75 -4.73 29.97 16.67
CA ASP A 75 -5.76 28.99 16.95
C ASP A 75 -6.36 29.30 18.34
N ARG A 76 -7.62 29.76 18.37
CA ARG A 76 -8.35 29.92 19.63
C ARG A 76 -9.09 28.60 19.88
N SER A 77 -8.65 27.94 20.95
CA SER A 77 -9.21 26.79 21.66
C SER A 77 -10.71 26.49 21.45
N PRO A 78 -11.11 25.20 21.38
CA PRO A 78 -12.51 24.83 21.23
C PRO A 78 -13.30 25.05 22.52
N GLN A 79 -14.46 25.70 22.42
CA GLN A 79 -15.45 25.69 23.51
C GLN A 79 -16.38 24.48 23.38
N VAL A 80 -16.54 23.76 24.50
CA VAL A 80 -17.42 22.61 24.65
C VAL A 80 -18.85 23.10 24.88
N ILE A 81 -19.80 22.63 24.07
CA ILE A 81 -21.24 22.65 24.39
C ILE A 81 -21.67 21.19 24.52
N ALA A 82 -22.33 20.87 25.64
CA ALA A 82 -22.77 19.52 25.96
C ALA A 82 -24.04 19.13 25.19
N GLY A 83 -24.04 17.92 24.64
CA GLY A 83 -25.23 17.24 24.10
C GLY A 83 -25.40 17.37 22.59
N THR A 84 -25.13 16.26 21.87
CA THR A 84 -25.28 16.05 20.41
C THR A 84 -24.28 16.82 19.53
N ASN A 85 -23.15 16.19 19.19
CA ASN A 85 -22.12 16.77 18.31
C ASN A 85 -22.03 16.06 16.96
N CYS A 86 -22.70 16.62 15.95
CA CYS A 86 -22.28 16.60 14.56
C CYS A 86 -22.65 17.96 13.94
N TYR A 87 -21.78 18.95 14.12
CA TYR A 87 -21.86 20.22 13.39
C TYR A 87 -20.49 20.56 12.81
N PHE A 88 -20.35 20.45 11.48
CA PHE A 88 -19.31 21.18 10.76
C PHE A 88 -19.88 22.54 10.38
N ARG A 89 -19.48 23.59 11.11
CA ARG A 89 -19.81 24.97 10.75
C ARG A 89 -18.86 25.42 9.63
N HIS A 90 -19.32 25.37 8.39
CA HIS A 90 -18.67 26.05 7.27
C HIS A 90 -18.82 27.57 7.42
N THR A 91 -17.84 28.24 8.02
CA THR A 91 -17.73 29.70 7.96
C THR A 91 -16.29 30.11 7.68
N GLY A 92 -15.91 30.09 6.40
CA GLY A 92 -14.65 30.64 5.90
C GLY A 92 -14.48 30.33 4.40
N PRO A 93 -13.88 31.24 3.59
CA PRO A 93 -13.58 30.94 2.19
C PRO A 93 -12.59 29.76 2.11
N ALA A 94 -12.89 28.77 1.27
CA ALA A 94 -12.10 27.55 1.14
C ALA A 94 -10.66 27.83 0.67
N PRO A 95 -9.63 27.19 1.24
CA PRO A 95 -8.34 27.10 0.58
C PRO A 95 -8.47 26.26 -0.71
N ILE A 96 -7.79 26.72 -1.77
CA ILE A 96 -7.98 26.36 -3.19
C ILE A 96 -7.33 25.02 -3.60
N GLN A 97 -6.74 24.26 -2.69
CA GLN A 97 -6.25 22.90 -2.97
C GLN A 97 -6.35 22.06 -1.70
N ARG A 98 -6.91 20.86 -1.81
CA ARG A 98 -6.95 19.90 -0.71
C ARG A 98 -6.00 18.76 -1.07
N SER A 99 -4.99 18.55 -0.24
CA SER A 99 -4.04 17.44 -0.35
C SER A 99 -4.79 16.11 -0.31
N PHE A 100 -4.14 15.04 -0.74
CA PHE A 100 -4.69 13.71 -0.58
C PHE A 100 -4.79 13.34 0.91
N GLN A 101 -5.88 12.66 1.26
CA GLN A 101 -6.11 12.07 2.58
C GLN A 101 -6.53 10.63 2.38
N GLY A 102 -5.83 9.68 2.99
CA GLY A 102 -6.00 8.25 2.76
C GLY A 102 -4.65 7.53 2.83
N CYS A 103 -4.57 6.30 2.33
CA CYS A 103 -3.30 5.61 2.19
C CYS A 103 -2.88 5.49 0.73
N MET A 104 -1.57 5.41 0.52
CA MET A 104 -0.96 4.84 -0.67
C MET A 104 -0.09 3.65 -0.29
N GLN A 105 0.06 2.66 -1.17
CA GLN A 105 1.06 1.59 -1.00
C GLN A 105 1.66 1.15 -2.33
N LEU A 106 2.79 0.44 -2.27
CA LEU A 106 3.51 -0.10 -3.42
C LEU A 106 3.78 0.98 -4.48
N ILE A 107 4.30 2.11 -4.03
CA ILE A 107 4.59 3.26 -4.88
C ILE A 107 5.80 2.91 -5.77
N HIS A 108 5.56 2.73 -7.06
CA HIS A 108 6.59 2.58 -8.08
C HIS A 108 6.77 3.89 -8.84
N VAL A 109 8.02 4.25 -9.07
CA VAL A 109 8.41 5.35 -9.95
C VAL A 109 9.50 4.87 -10.87
N ASP A 110 9.26 4.99 -12.17
CA ASP A 110 10.10 4.51 -13.26
C ASP A 110 10.42 3.01 -13.11
N ASP A 111 9.39 2.20 -12.85
CA ASP A 111 9.44 0.75 -12.58
C ASP A 111 10.28 0.34 -11.34
N GLN A 112 10.71 1.30 -10.51
CA GLN A 112 11.38 1.02 -9.24
C GLN A 112 10.44 1.24 -8.06
N LEU A 113 10.33 0.22 -7.20
CA LEU A 113 9.60 0.32 -5.95
C LEU A 113 10.31 1.30 -5.00
N ALA A 114 9.61 2.33 -4.54
CA ALA A 114 10.13 3.29 -3.58
C ALA A 114 10.25 2.62 -2.20
N ASP A 115 11.48 2.54 -1.69
CA ASP A 115 11.78 2.03 -0.35
C ASP A 115 11.42 3.09 0.71
N LEU A 116 10.23 2.95 1.31
CA LEU A 116 9.75 3.88 2.33
C LEU A 116 10.57 3.82 3.63
N HIS A 117 11.24 2.71 3.90
CA HIS A 117 12.13 2.59 5.06
C HIS A 117 13.43 3.39 4.83
N ALA A 118 13.97 3.37 3.61
CA ALA A 118 15.06 4.26 3.24
C ALA A 118 14.65 5.75 3.31
N VAL A 119 13.38 6.08 3.02
CA VAL A 119 12.84 7.44 3.21
C VAL A 119 12.80 7.80 4.70
N GLU A 120 12.31 6.89 5.55
CA GLU A 120 12.27 7.08 7.01
C GLU A 120 13.66 7.35 7.60
N GLN A 121 14.68 6.63 7.11
CA GLN A 121 16.07 6.82 7.49
C GLN A 121 16.73 8.07 6.88
N GLY A 122 15.99 8.86 6.10
CA GLY A 122 16.50 10.05 5.40
C GLY A 122 17.51 9.75 4.29
N LYS A 123 17.59 8.49 3.84
CA LYS A 123 18.48 8.03 2.75
C LYS A 123 17.87 8.25 1.37
N LEU A 124 16.54 8.18 1.26
CA LEU A 124 15.81 8.27 0.00
C LEU A 124 14.66 9.27 0.11
N GLY A 125 14.91 10.57 -0.12
CA GLY A 125 13.84 11.57 -0.12
C GLY A 125 13.46 12.13 1.26
N SER A 126 12.25 12.68 1.38
CA SER A 126 11.75 13.35 2.59
C SER A 126 10.23 13.24 2.74
N PHE A 127 9.72 13.35 3.96
CA PHE A 127 8.28 13.32 4.24
C PHE A 127 7.91 14.23 5.40
N GLU A 128 6.65 14.68 5.45
CA GLU A 128 6.11 15.46 6.56
C GLU A 128 4.65 15.09 6.80
N ASN A 129 4.24 14.94 8.06
CA ASN A 129 2.88 14.58 8.47
C ASN A 129 2.32 13.28 7.82
N VAL A 130 3.21 12.40 7.35
CA VAL A 130 2.90 11.07 6.82
C VAL A 130 3.27 10.02 7.86
N SER A 131 2.41 9.04 8.07
CA SER A 131 2.77 7.83 8.82
C SER A 131 3.22 6.77 7.82
N LEU A 132 4.51 6.42 7.85
CA LEU A 132 5.08 5.36 7.02
C LEU A 132 4.80 4.00 7.65
N ASP A 133 4.71 2.98 6.79
CA ASP A 133 4.48 1.56 7.13
C ASP A 133 3.24 1.33 8.00
N MET A 134 2.28 2.25 7.90
CA MET A 134 0.95 2.14 8.48
C MET A 134 -0.06 2.59 7.43
N CYS A 135 -1.16 1.84 7.32
CA CYS A 135 -2.27 2.21 6.46
C CYS A 135 -3.60 2.32 7.21
N ALA A 136 -3.82 3.48 7.84
CA ALA A 136 -5.10 3.86 8.41
C ALA A 136 -5.83 4.82 7.47
N ILE A 137 -6.99 4.43 6.93
CA ILE A 137 -7.97 5.46 6.58
C ILE A 137 -8.51 5.91 7.94
N ILE A 138 -8.14 7.11 8.39
CA ILE A 138 -8.88 7.77 9.48
C ILE A 138 -10.26 8.09 8.90
N ASP A 139 -11.17 7.11 8.99
CA ASP A 139 -12.49 7.22 8.41
C ASP A 139 -13.36 8.14 9.29
N ARG A 140 -13.19 9.44 9.11
CA ARG A 140 -14.05 10.45 9.76
C ARG A 140 -15.52 10.29 9.35
N LEU A 141 -15.84 9.49 8.34
CA LEU A 141 -17.23 9.15 8.00
C LEU A 141 -17.81 8.08 8.93
N ARG A 142 -17.04 7.08 9.37
CA ARG A 142 -17.51 6.10 10.37
C ARG A 142 -17.75 6.72 11.74
N ALA A 143 -16.99 7.76 12.09
CA ALA A 143 -17.25 8.57 13.27
C ALA A 143 -18.61 9.31 13.25
N CYS A 144 -19.26 9.45 12.10
CA CYS A 144 -20.53 10.18 11.94
C CYS A 144 -21.79 9.29 11.88
N ILE A 145 -21.65 7.96 11.77
CA ILE A 145 -22.81 7.03 11.64
C ILE A 145 -23.20 6.37 12.97
N GLY A 146 -22.52 6.68 14.08
CA GLY A 146 -22.80 6.04 15.37
C GLY A 146 -22.52 4.52 15.37
N LEU A 147 -21.86 3.99 14.35
CA LEU A 147 -21.19 2.71 14.41
C LEU A 147 -19.88 2.95 15.15
N GLU A 148 -19.69 2.25 16.27
CA GLU A 148 -18.57 2.39 17.20
C GLU A 148 -17.26 2.75 16.48
N ASN A 149 -16.65 3.87 16.88
CA ASN A 149 -15.23 4.12 16.69
C ASN A 149 -14.48 2.93 17.29
N ARG A 150 -14.17 1.93 16.48
CA ARG A 150 -13.07 1.03 16.75
C ARG A 150 -11.93 1.53 15.88
N GLU A 151 -11.15 2.45 16.45
CA GLU A 151 -9.72 2.39 16.16
C GLU A 151 -9.33 0.91 16.30
N ALA A 152 -8.66 0.33 15.31
CA ALA A 152 -8.19 -1.04 15.45
C ALA A 152 -7.27 -1.06 16.67
N ILE A 153 -7.78 -1.54 17.81
CA ILE A 153 -7.06 -1.58 19.10
C ILE A 153 -5.86 -2.53 18.98
N TYR A 154 -5.92 -3.43 18.00
CA TYR A 154 -4.96 -4.49 17.76
C TYR A 154 -4.24 -4.27 16.44
N GLU A 155 -2.97 -4.67 16.42
CA GLU A 155 -2.15 -4.55 15.22
C GLU A 155 -2.55 -5.59 14.17
N GLN A 156 -2.24 -5.30 12.91
CA GLN A 156 -2.68 -6.14 11.80
C GLN A 156 -1.93 -7.49 11.71
N SER A 157 -0.71 -7.55 12.25
CA SER A 157 0.11 -8.75 12.19
C SER A 157 1.11 -8.83 13.35
N CYS A 158 1.72 -10.00 13.52
CA CYS A 158 2.86 -10.16 14.44
C CYS A 158 4.07 -9.30 14.02
N GLU A 159 4.24 -9.04 12.72
CA GLU A 159 5.33 -8.20 12.22
C GLU A 159 5.15 -6.75 12.71
N ALA A 160 3.93 -6.21 12.60
CA ALA A 160 3.59 -4.90 13.13
C ALA A 160 3.92 -4.78 14.64
N TYR A 161 3.60 -5.80 15.43
CA TYR A 161 3.98 -5.81 16.85
C TYR A 161 5.50 -5.82 17.07
N LYS A 162 6.28 -6.57 16.30
CA LYS A 162 7.75 -6.56 16.40
C LYS A 162 8.31 -5.16 16.16
N HIS A 163 7.79 -4.44 15.17
CA HIS A 163 8.22 -3.07 14.86
C HIS A 163 7.88 -2.07 15.97
N LEU A 164 6.84 -2.33 16.77
CA LEU A 164 6.55 -1.57 18.00
C LEU A 164 7.47 -1.95 19.18
N GLY A 165 8.51 -2.75 18.94
CA GLY A 165 9.43 -3.23 19.97
C GLY A 165 8.83 -4.28 20.90
N LYS A 166 7.78 -4.98 20.47
CA LYS A 166 7.24 -6.13 21.21
C LYS A 166 8.09 -7.38 20.96
N THR A 167 7.91 -8.36 21.84
CA THR A 167 8.65 -9.62 21.86
C THR A 167 7.71 -10.80 21.67
N SER A 168 8.25 -12.01 21.53
CA SER A 168 7.43 -13.22 21.37
C SER A 168 6.40 -13.39 22.51
N ASP A 169 5.12 -13.47 22.14
CA ASP A 169 3.98 -13.72 23.04
C ASP A 169 2.74 -14.08 22.20
N THR A 170 1.61 -14.33 22.86
CA THR A 170 0.31 -14.43 22.21
C THR A 170 -0.31 -13.05 22.09
N TYR A 171 -0.56 -12.61 20.86
CA TYR A 171 -1.18 -11.33 20.56
C TYR A 171 -2.56 -11.50 19.97
N TRP A 172 -3.40 -10.49 20.17
CA TRP A 172 -4.59 -10.28 19.36
C TRP A 172 -4.14 -9.54 18.10
N ILE A 173 -4.51 -10.04 16.93
CA ILE A 173 -4.25 -9.36 15.65
C ILE A 173 -5.56 -9.09 14.92
N ASP A 174 -5.54 -8.08 14.06
CA ASP A 174 -6.66 -7.65 13.23
C ASP A 174 -6.22 -7.45 11.76
N PRO A 175 -6.03 -8.53 10.98
CA PRO A 175 -5.39 -8.48 9.66
C PRO A 175 -6.08 -7.58 8.63
N ASP A 176 -7.39 -7.41 8.71
CA ASP A 176 -8.17 -6.51 7.86
C ASP A 176 -8.46 -5.16 8.50
N GLY A 177 -8.11 -4.98 9.78
CA GLY A 177 -8.23 -3.73 10.54
C GLY A 177 -9.68 -3.25 10.59
N SER A 178 -10.00 -2.19 9.85
CA SER A 178 -11.39 -1.69 9.76
C SER A 178 -12.32 -2.54 8.88
N GLY A 179 -11.92 -3.76 8.52
CA GLY A 179 -12.71 -4.70 7.73
C GLY A 179 -13.83 -5.39 8.52
N PRO A 180 -14.51 -6.37 7.91
CA PRO A 180 -15.63 -7.07 8.54
C PRO A 180 -15.21 -8.15 9.54
N LEU A 181 -13.94 -8.57 9.55
CA LEU A 181 -13.47 -9.60 10.46
C LEU A 181 -13.18 -8.99 11.83
N GLY A 182 -13.49 -9.75 12.88
CA GLY A 182 -13.10 -9.37 14.24
C GLY A 182 -11.65 -9.75 14.54
N PRO A 183 -11.01 -9.13 15.55
CA PRO A 183 -9.68 -9.50 15.98
C PRO A 183 -9.66 -10.90 16.61
N PHE A 184 -8.52 -11.59 16.53
CA PHE A 184 -8.35 -12.94 17.06
C PHE A 184 -6.94 -13.21 17.57
N ARG A 185 -6.78 -14.24 18.40
CA ARG A 185 -5.49 -14.57 19.04
C ARG A 185 -4.63 -15.47 18.17
N VAL A 186 -3.35 -15.12 18.10
CA VAL A 186 -2.30 -15.88 17.44
C VAL A 186 -1.05 -15.92 18.31
N ASN A 187 -0.24 -16.96 18.16
CA ASN A 187 1.07 -17.00 18.81
C ASN A 187 2.13 -16.37 17.89
N CYS A 188 2.73 -15.27 18.34
CA CYS A 188 3.79 -14.59 17.62
C CYS A 188 5.15 -15.03 18.18
N ASN A 189 5.95 -15.68 17.33
CA ASN A 189 7.35 -15.96 17.65
C ASN A 189 8.23 -14.99 16.85
N MET A 190 8.70 -13.96 17.54
CA MET A 190 9.53 -12.87 17.03
C MET A 190 10.99 -13.12 17.40
N THR A 191 11.81 -13.34 16.38
CA THR A 191 13.28 -13.42 16.46
C THR A 191 13.89 -12.20 15.76
N GLU A 192 15.21 -12.02 15.82
CA GLU A 192 15.91 -10.90 15.16
C GLU A 192 15.59 -10.83 13.66
N ASP A 193 15.66 -11.98 12.98
CA ASP A 193 15.51 -12.05 11.52
C ASP A 193 14.08 -12.40 11.06
N MET A 194 13.30 -13.10 11.90
CA MET A 194 12.05 -13.73 11.46
C MET A 194 10.91 -13.56 12.47
N VAL A 195 9.70 -13.30 11.96
CA VAL A 195 8.47 -13.29 12.75
C VAL A 195 7.50 -14.33 12.24
N TRP A 196 7.16 -15.27 13.12
CA TRP A 196 6.18 -16.31 12.84
C TRP A 196 4.85 -16.01 13.52
N THR A 197 3.80 -15.91 12.72
CA THR A 197 2.41 -15.97 13.16
C THR A 197 1.96 -17.42 13.14
N THR A 198 1.58 -17.96 14.30
CA THR A 198 1.17 -19.36 14.44
C THR A 198 -0.31 -19.48 14.84
N VAL A 199 -1.08 -20.25 14.06
CA VAL A 199 -2.49 -20.57 14.32
C VAL A 199 -2.63 -22.06 14.61
N MET A 200 -3.12 -22.39 15.80
CA MET A 200 -3.24 -23.76 16.27
C MET A 200 -4.49 -24.43 15.71
N ASN A 201 -4.37 -25.71 15.35
CA ASN A 201 -5.51 -26.58 15.06
C ASN A 201 -5.80 -27.52 16.25
N ASN A 202 -6.97 -28.12 16.27
CA ASN A 202 -7.44 -28.98 17.35
C ASN A 202 -7.14 -30.48 17.17
N LEU A 203 -6.45 -30.89 16.10
CA LEU A 203 -6.12 -32.30 15.85
C LEU A 203 -4.96 -32.74 16.75
N PRO A 204 -5.14 -33.74 17.63
CA PRO A 204 -4.05 -34.25 18.43
C PRO A 204 -2.94 -34.85 17.55
N PRO A 205 -1.65 -34.68 17.90
CA PRO A 205 -0.57 -35.34 17.20
C PRO A 205 -0.71 -36.86 17.33
N GLN A 206 -0.30 -37.59 16.30
CA GLN A 206 -0.37 -39.06 16.24
C GLN A 206 -1.80 -39.61 16.41
N THR A 207 -2.81 -38.94 15.87
CA THR A 207 -4.21 -39.39 15.86
C THR A 207 -4.34 -40.72 15.11
N SER A 208 -4.67 -41.81 15.82
CA SER A 208 -4.85 -43.14 15.23
C SER A 208 -6.11 -43.23 14.38
N VAL A 209 -5.99 -43.90 13.23
CA VAL A 209 -7.08 -44.20 12.30
C VAL A 209 -7.06 -45.70 11.98
N THR A 210 -8.19 -46.37 12.21
CA THR A 210 -8.41 -47.80 11.95
C THR A 210 -9.78 -48.02 11.33
N GLY A 211 -9.96 -49.15 10.63
CA GLY A 211 -11.26 -49.54 10.05
C GLY A 211 -11.68 -48.74 8.81
N SER A 212 -10.78 -47.93 8.23
CA SER A 212 -11.08 -47.08 7.08
C SER A 212 -10.80 -47.78 5.76
N SER A 213 -11.71 -47.67 4.79
CA SER A 213 -11.54 -48.20 3.43
C SER A 213 -11.58 -47.10 2.38
N ARG A 214 -11.30 -47.44 1.12
CA ARG A 214 -11.34 -46.51 -0.01
C ARG A 214 -12.76 -45.97 -0.27
N GLU A 215 -13.77 -46.80 -0.09
CA GLU A 215 -15.19 -46.48 -0.29
C GLU A 215 -15.74 -45.69 0.89
N ARG A 216 -15.29 -46.02 2.11
CA ARG A 216 -15.71 -45.36 3.35
C ARG A 216 -14.49 -44.85 4.11
N ARG A 217 -13.92 -43.75 3.60
CA ARG A 217 -12.76 -43.10 4.21
C ARG A 217 -13.15 -42.40 5.51
N THR A 218 -12.34 -42.58 6.53
CA THR A 218 -12.34 -41.72 7.72
C THR A 218 -11.82 -40.35 7.33
N VAL A 219 -12.67 -39.33 7.48
CA VAL A 219 -12.33 -37.93 7.24
C VAL A 219 -12.08 -37.26 8.59
N LEU A 220 -10.87 -36.74 8.77
CA LEU A 220 -10.48 -35.95 9.92
C LEU A 220 -10.65 -34.46 9.55
N GLN A 221 -11.56 -33.79 10.24
CA GLN A 221 -11.81 -32.36 10.11
C GLN A 221 -10.92 -31.60 11.10
N LEU A 222 -10.22 -30.57 10.62
CA LEU A 222 -9.40 -29.70 11.45
C LEU A 222 -10.16 -28.41 11.72
N ASN A 223 -10.27 -28.04 12.99
CA ASN A 223 -10.77 -26.74 13.42
C ASN A 223 -9.62 -25.93 14.00
N TYR A 224 -9.46 -24.71 13.51
CA TYR A 224 -8.45 -23.78 13.98
C TYR A 224 -8.98 -22.92 15.12
N SER A 225 -8.07 -22.31 15.88
CA SER A 225 -8.41 -21.32 16.92
C SER A 225 -9.02 -20.03 16.37
N ALA A 226 -9.05 -19.85 15.05
CA ALA A 226 -9.60 -18.72 14.31
C ALA A 226 -10.52 -19.20 13.18
N SER A 227 -11.40 -18.33 12.68
CA SER A 227 -12.27 -18.67 11.55
C SER A 227 -11.47 -18.84 10.25
N MET A 228 -12.03 -19.56 9.27
CA MET A 228 -11.34 -19.74 7.99
C MET A 228 -11.14 -18.41 7.25
N ASP A 229 -12.04 -17.44 7.40
CA ASP A 229 -11.88 -16.10 6.81
C ASP A 229 -10.72 -15.33 7.48
N GLN A 230 -10.60 -15.43 8.80
CA GLN A 230 -9.49 -14.86 9.57
C GLN A 230 -8.14 -15.50 9.21
N VAL A 231 -8.11 -16.84 9.08
CA VAL A 231 -6.90 -17.55 8.65
C VAL A 231 -6.55 -17.21 7.20
N SER A 232 -7.55 -17.08 6.32
CA SER A 232 -7.37 -16.65 4.94
C SER A 232 -6.75 -15.25 4.87
N ALA A 233 -7.17 -14.32 5.73
CA ALA A 233 -6.59 -12.98 5.82
C ALA A 233 -5.09 -13.03 6.15
N ILE A 234 -4.67 -13.86 7.13
CA ILE A 234 -3.24 -14.09 7.43
C ILE A 234 -2.51 -14.67 6.22
N THR A 235 -3.02 -15.76 5.64
CA THR A 235 -2.33 -16.40 4.51
C THR A 235 -2.25 -15.49 3.30
N SER A 236 -3.21 -14.58 3.10
CA SER A 236 -3.22 -13.66 1.97
C SER A 236 -2.15 -12.57 2.13
N SER A 237 -2.02 -11.98 3.32
CA SER A 237 -1.03 -10.93 3.60
C SER A 237 0.39 -11.46 3.81
N ALA A 238 0.54 -12.71 4.27
CA ALA A 238 1.85 -13.30 4.55
C ALA A 238 2.72 -13.47 3.30
N GLU A 239 4.04 -13.36 3.46
CA GLU A 239 4.99 -13.64 2.38
C GLU A 239 5.13 -15.15 2.17
N HIS A 240 5.27 -15.89 3.27
CA HIS A 240 5.46 -17.33 3.28
C HIS A 240 4.55 -17.99 4.33
N CYS A 241 4.02 -19.17 4.02
CA CYS A 241 3.32 -20.00 5.00
C CYS A 241 3.72 -21.45 4.85
N GLU A 242 3.84 -22.14 5.98
CA GLU A 242 4.16 -23.55 6.06
C GLU A 242 3.24 -24.28 7.04
N GLN A 243 3.06 -25.57 6.80
CA GLN A 243 2.36 -26.46 7.71
C GLN A 243 2.95 -27.86 7.65
N HIS A 244 3.30 -28.42 8.81
CA HIS A 244 3.86 -29.76 8.91
C HIS A 244 2.75 -30.83 8.84
N VAL A 245 2.99 -31.89 8.06
CA VAL A 245 2.14 -33.09 8.04
C VAL A 245 2.99 -34.34 8.18
N ALA A 246 2.50 -35.33 8.93
CA ALA A 246 3.14 -36.63 9.06
C ALA A 246 2.12 -37.76 9.06
N TYR A 247 2.44 -38.83 8.35
CA TYR A 247 1.65 -40.05 8.28
C TYR A 247 2.53 -41.23 8.69
N SER A 248 2.31 -41.70 9.91
CA SER A 248 2.90 -42.91 10.44
C SER A 248 1.99 -44.10 10.10
N CYS A 249 2.52 -45.21 9.61
CA CYS A 249 1.73 -46.31 9.07
C CYS A 249 2.26 -47.68 9.48
N ARG A 250 1.32 -48.62 9.63
CA ARG A 250 1.57 -50.06 9.74
C ARG A 250 0.56 -50.76 8.85
N MET A 251 1.05 -51.47 7.82
CA MET A 251 0.22 -52.15 6.80
C MET A 251 -0.87 -51.22 6.21
N SER A 252 -0.52 -49.95 5.97
CA SER A 252 -1.44 -48.92 5.47
C SER A 252 -0.71 -48.04 4.45
N ARG A 253 -1.20 -48.03 3.21
CA ARG A 253 -0.64 -47.25 2.10
C ARG A 253 -1.17 -45.82 2.12
N LEU A 254 -0.32 -44.89 1.70
CA LEU A 254 -0.61 -43.46 1.74
C LEU A 254 -1.12 -42.98 0.39
N LEU A 255 -0.25 -42.93 -0.63
CA LEU A 255 -0.56 -42.38 -1.95
C LEU A 255 -0.76 -43.48 -3.01
N ASN A 256 -0.18 -44.66 -2.81
CA ASN A 256 -0.18 -45.75 -3.77
C ASN A 256 -1.52 -46.48 -3.84
N THR A 257 -2.29 -46.24 -4.91
CA THR A 257 -3.55 -46.92 -5.23
C THR A 257 -3.42 -47.62 -6.59
N PRO A 258 -4.07 -48.79 -6.81
CA PRO A 258 -4.02 -49.46 -8.12
C PRO A 258 -4.51 -48.58 -9.27
N GLU A 259 -5.59 -47.83 -9.08
CA GLU A 259 -6.19 -46.91 -10.05
C GLU A 259 -7.04 -45.83 -9.34
N GLY A 260 -7.06 -44.61 -9.87
CA GLY A 260 -7.94 -43.51 -9.40
C GLY A 260 -7.39 -42.70 -8.24
N THR A 261 -8.28 -42.20 -7.37
CA THR A 261 -7.91 -41.35 -6.22
C THR A 261 -7.05 -42.13 -5.21
N PRO A 262 -5.95 -41.54 -4.69
CA PRO A 262 -5.14 -42.13 -3.64
C PRO A 262 -5.93 -42.61 -2.42
N TYR A 263 -5.31 -43.49 -1.62
CA TYR A 263 -5.90 -43.94 -0.35
C TYR A 263 -6.07 -42.76 0.61
N THR A 264 -5.04 -41.92 0.73
CA THR A 264 -5.02 -40.75 1.58
C THR A 264 -4.83 -39.47 0.77
N TRP A 265 -5.59 -38.44 1.10
CA TRP A 265 -5.49 -37.10 0.49
C TRP A 265 -5.94 -36.05 1.50
N TRP A 266 -5.65 -34.79 1.23
CA TRP A 266 -6.04 -33.67 2.10
C TRP A 266 -6.73 -32.57 1.30
N ILE A 267 -7.51 -31.74 1.99
CA ILE A 267 -8.20 -30.56 1.43
C ILE A 267 -7.69 -29.32 2.15
N GLY A 268 -7.41 -28.29 1.35
CA GLY A 268 -6.92 -26.99 1.77
C GLY A 268 -8.00 -25.91 1.90
N LYS A 269 -7.60 -24.65 1.73
CA LYS A 269 -8.51 -23.49 1.72
C LYS A 269 -9.46 -23.47 0.51
N GLY A 270 -9.02 -23.94 -0.66
CA GLY A 270 -9.79 -23.88 -1.92
C GLY A 270 -10.82 -25.01 -2.08
N SER A 271 -11.01 -25.85 -1.05
CA SER A 271 -11.91 -27.01 -1.06
C SER A 271 -11.60 -28.10 -2.11
N GLU A 272 -10.43 -28.02 -2.75
CA GLU A 272 -9.90 -29.01 -3.68
C GLU A 272 -9.12 -30.12 -2.97
N LYS A 273 -9.04 -31.30 -3.60
CA LYS A 273 -8.27 -32.43 -3.09
C LYS A 273 -6.82 -32.33 -3.58
N HIS A 274 -5.90 -32.44 -2.65
CA HIS A 274 -4.47 -32.50 -2.92
C HIS A 274 -3.93 -33.92 -2.76
N PHE A 275 -3.15 -34.35 -3.76
CA PHE A 275 -2.59 -35.70 -3.86
C PHE A 275 -1.07 -35.75 -3.67
N TYR A 276 -0.47 -34.64 -3.24
CA TYR A 276 0.93 -34.58 -2.82
C TYR A 276 1.01 -34.58 -1.29
N TRP A 277 2.13 -35.04 -0.74
CA TRP A 277 2.38 -35.04 0.70
C TRP A 277 3.49 -34.06 1.09
N GLY A 278 3.78 -33.97 2.40
CA GLY A 278 4.82 -33.10 2.93
C GLY A 278 6.16 -33.30 2.21
N GLY A 279 6.84 -32.19 1.86
CA GLY A 279 8.08 -32.17 1.11
C GLY A 279 7.95 -32.43 -0.41
N SER A 280 6.73 -32.60 -0.93
CA SER A 280 6.45 -32.69 -2.37
C SER A 280 5.68 -31.45 -2.87
N GLY A 281 5.59 -31.32 -4.20
CA GLY A 281 4.88 -30.22 -4.87
C GLY A 281 3.48 -30.62 -5.40
N PRO A 282 2.59 -29.64 -5.65
CA PRO A 282 1.28 -29.83 -6.27
C PRO A 282 1.39 -30.60 -7.59
N GLY A 283 0.45 -31.52 -7.80
CA GLY A 283 0.45 -32.42 -8.96
C GLY A 283 1.48 -33.55 -8.90
N ILE A 284 2.37 -33.57 -7.91
CA ILE A 284 3.38 -34.62 -7.74
C ILE A 284 2.93 -35.57 -6.63
N GLN A 285 2.38 -36.72 -7.04
CA GLN A 285 1.91 -37.78 -6.14
C GLN A 285 3.09 -38.59 -5.57
N LYS A 286 3.93 -37.91 -4.79
CA LYS A 286 5.10 -38.46 -4.09
C LYS A 286 5.20 -37.84 -2.70
N CYS A 287 5.99 -38.49 -1.84
CA CYS A 287 6.43 -37.97 -0.56
C CYS A 287 7.85 -37.39 -0.68
N ALA A 288 8.31 -36.69 0.36
CA ALA A 288 9.68 -36.17 0.43
C ALA A 288 10.74 -37.19 -0.01
N CYS A 289 10.69 -38.42 0.52
CA CYS A 289 11.66 -39.45 0.15
C CYS A 289 11.64 -39.84 -1.33
N GLY A 290 10.48 -39.73 -1.98
CA GLY A 290 10.29 -40.02 -3.40
C GLY A 290 10.80 -38.90 -4.30
N ILE A 291 10.87 -37.67 -3.79
CA ILE A 291 11.54 -36.54 -4.45
C ILE A 291 13.06 -36.69 -4.30
N GLU A 292 13.54 -36.98 -3.09
CA GLU A 292 14.96 -37.12 -2.75
C GLU A 292 15.59 -38.45 -3.23
N ARG A 293 14.76 -39.41 -3.66
CA ARG A 293 15.16 -40.77 -4.08
C ARG A 293 15.86 -41.57 -2.99
N ASN A 294 15.44 -41.38 -1.74
CA ASN A 294 16.00 -42.07 -0.57
C ASN A 294 14.94 -42.86 0.22
N CYS A 295 13.79 -43.18 -0.39
CA CYS A 295 12.80 -44.07 0.25
C CYS A 295 13.44 -45.43 0.58
N THR A 296 13.00 -46.04 1.68
CA THR A 296 13.54 -47.32 2.17
C THR A 296 13.43 -48.43 1.14
N ASP A 297 12.31 -48.45 0.41
CA ASP A 297 12.10 -49.33 -0.73
C ASP A 297 12.08 -48.48 -2.01
N PRO A 298 13.06 -48.63 -2.91
CA PRO A 298 13.19 -47.80 -4.11
C PRO A 298 12.07 -48.04 -5.14
N LYS A 299 11.24 -49.08 -4.97
CA LYS A 299 10.08 -49.34 -5.82
C LYS A 299 8.94 -48.35 -5.59
N TYR A 300 8.89 -47.69 -4.42
CA TYR A 300 7.79 -46.83 -4.00
C TYR A 300 8.23 -45.37 -3.83
N TYR A 301 7.27 -44.44 -3.95
CA TYR A 301 7.52 -43.00 -3.82
C TYR A 301 7.22 -42.42 -2.43
N CYS A 302 6.80 -43.29 -1.52
CA CYS A 302 6.54 -43.01 -0.10
C CYS A 302 6.90 -44.27 0.69
N ASN A 303 7.43 -44.14 1.90
CA ASN A 303 7.78 -45.29 2.74
C ASN A 303 6.54 -46.12 3.12
N CYS A 304 5.40 -45.46 3.35
CA CYS A 304 4.14 -46.12 3.70
C CYS A 304 3.50 -46.90 2.55
N ASP A 305 3.84 -46.56 1.32
CA ASP A 305 3.29 -47.23 0.13
C ASP A 305 3.82 -48.66 -0.07
N ALA A 306 4.88 -49.03 0.65
CA ALA A 306 5.43 -50.38 0.70
C ALA A 306 4.62 -51.37 1.57
N ASP A 307 3.55 -50.91 2.25
CA ASP A 307 2.58 -51.74 2.99
C ASP A 307 3.22 -52.70 4.02
N GLN A 308 4.25 -52.22 4.74
CA GLN A 308 5.04 -53.05 5.63
C GLN A 308 4.39 -53.26 7.01
N LYS A 309 4.70 -54.40 7.65
CA LYS A 309 4.29 -54.70 9.04
C LYS A 309 5.01 -53.86 10.10
N GLN A 310 6.19 -53.34 9.77
CA GLN A 310 6.92 -52.44 10.63
C GLN A 310 6.37 -51.03 10.47
N TRP A 311 6.46 -50.22 11.52
CA TRP A 311 6.10 -48.82 11.42
C TRP A 311 7.04 -48.08 10.46
N ARG A 312 6.44 -47.30 9.58
CA ARG A 312 7.10 -46.35 8.68
C ARG A 312 6.42 -45.01 8.81
N GLU A 313 7.11 -43.96 8.38
CA GLU A 313 6.57 -42.61 8.39
C GLU A 313 6.96 -41.86 7.13
N ASP A 314 6.01 -41.08 6.61
CA ASP A 314 6.25 -40.05 5.61
C ASP A 314 5.80 -38.71 6.20
N SER A 315 6.76 -37.80 6.39
CA SER A 315 6.55 -36.48 6.96
C SER A 315 7.18 -35.38 6.11
N GLY A 316 6.74 -34.14 6.32
CA GLY A 316 7.33 -32.97 5.68
C GLY A 316 6.46 -31.73 5.77
N LEU A 317 6.96 -30.65 5.17
CA LEU A 317 6.26 -29.36 5.14
C LEU A 317 5.43 -29.23 3.86
N LEU A 318 4.22 -28.70 4.02
CA LEU A 318 3.43 -28.11 2.95
C LEU A 318 3.73 -26.62 2.94
N VAL A 319 4.21 -26.09 1.82
CA VAL A 319 4.70 -24.69 1.71
C VAL A 319 3.92 -23.86 0.68
N TYR A 320 2.94 -24.46 0.02
CA TYR A 320 2.12 -23.80 -0.99
C TYR A 320 0.99 -23.04 -0.31
N LYS A 321 1.24 -21.77 0.00
CA LYS A 321 0.32 -20.84 0.68
C LYS A 321 -1.09 -20.80 0.08
N GLU A 322 -1.21 -21.00 -1.24
CA GLU A 322 -2.51 -21.03 -1.92
C GLU A 322 -3.35 -22.27 -1.63
N HIS A 323 -2.76 -23.30 -1.05
CA HIS A 323 -3.47 -24.51 -0.61
C HIS A 323 -3.65 -24.55 0.91
N LEU A 324 -2.89 -23.78 1.67
CA LEU A 324 -2.94 -23.79 3.13
C LEU A 324 -4.08 -22.91 3.68
N PRO A 325 -4.57 -23.21 4.90
CA PRO A 325 -4.20 -24.33 5.78
C PRO A 325 -4.87 -25.65 5.37
N VAL A 326 -4.36 -26.77 5.91
CA VAL A 326 -5.02 -28.08 5.84
C VAL A 326 -6.31 -28.04 6.64
N ASN A 327 -7.44 -28.23 5.97
CA ASN A 327 -8.78 -28.21 6.54
C ASN A 327 -9.31 -29.62 6.83
N GLN A 328 -9.01 -30.57 5.94
CA GLN A 328 -9.42 -31.98 6.09
C GLN A 328 -8.33 -32.92 5.63
N VAL A 329 -8.27 -34.11 6.25
CA VAL A 329 -7.48 -35.24 5.75
C VAL A 329 -8.37 -36.48 5.71
N ALA A 330 -8.45 -37.13 4.56
CA ALA A 330 -9.14 -38.40 4.39
C ALA A 330 -8.13 -39.53 4.32
N VAL A 331 -8.29 -40.55 5.16
CA VAL A 331 -7.42 -41.75 5.21
C VAL A 331 -8.24 -42.96 4.78
N GLY A 332 -7.68 -43.87 3.97
CA GLY A 332 -8.47 -44.92 3.30
C GLY A 332 -7.95 -46.36 3.31
N ASP A 333 -6.83 -46.67 3.98
CA ASP A 333 -6.19 -48.00 3.88
C ASP A 333 -5.95 -48.69 5.23
N THR A 334 -6.91 -48.59 6.16
CA THR A 334 -6.77 -49.11 7.54
C THR A 334 -7.81 -50.16 7.92
N ASN A 335 -8.47 -50.79 6.93
CA ASN A 335 -9.51 -51.81 7.14
C ASN A 335 -9.00 -53.26 7.21
N ARG A 336 -7.70 -53.50 7.03
CA ARG A 336 -7.10 -54.84 7.08
C ARG A 336 -6.76 -55.23 8.53
N PRO A 337 -6.76 -56.53 8.87
CA PRO A 337 -6.29 -56.97 10.18
C PRO A 337 -4.85 -56.51 10.46
N GLY A 338 -4.67 -55.77 11.55
CA GLY A 338 -3.38 -55.22 11.97
C GLY A 338 -2.99 -53.91 11.28
N SER A 339 -3.77 -53.40 10.32
CA SER A 339 -3.48 -52.12 9.68
C SER A 339 -3.92 -50.93 10.51
N GLU A 340 -3.03 -49.95 10.60
CA GLU A 340 -3.20 -48.76 11.43
C GLU A 340 -2.42 -47.60 10.81
N ALA A 341 -2.98 -46.41 10.90
CA ALA A 341 -2.27 -45.18 10.56
C ALA A 341 -2.37 -44.19 11.72
N LYS A 342 -1.36 -43.33 11.87
CA LYS A 342 -1.32 -42.22 12.83
C LYS A 342 -1.03 -40.94 12.07
N LEU A 343 -1.96 -39.99 12.14
CA LEU A 343 -1.86 -38.72 11.45
C LEU A 343 -1.41 -37.61 12.42
N THR A 344 -0.51 -36.76 11.95
CA THR A 344 -0.17 -35.49 12.60
C THR A 344 -0.30 -34.36 11.60
N VAL A 345 -1.02 -33.30 11.98
CA VAL A 345 -1.05 -32.03 11.24
C VAL A 345 -0.66 -30.93 12.21
N GLY A 346 0.47 -30.29 11.95
CA GLY A 346 0.99 -29.20 12.77
C GLY A 346 0.17 -27.92 12.66
N PRO A 347 0.48 -26.90 13.47
CA PRO A 347 -0.16 -25.59 13.33
C PRO A 347 0.19 -24.95 11.98
N LEU A 348 -0.68 -24.04 11.52
CA LEU A 348 -0.33 -23.16 10.40
C LEU A 348 0.66 -22.13 10.90
N ARG A 349 1.78 -21.96 10.20
CA ARG A 349 2.79 -20.95 10.49
C ARG A 349 2.97 -20.06 9.27
N CYS A 350 2.87 -18.76 9.46
CA CYS A 350 3.07 -17.77 8.39
C CYS A 350 4.08 -16.71 8.83
N GLN A 351 4.85 -16.19 7.88
CA GLN A 351 5.88 -15.18 8.10
C GLN A 351 5.77 -14.07 7.05
N GLY A 352 6.20 -12.87 7.45
CA GLY A 352 6.21 -11.67 6.64
C GLY A 352 4.82 -11.02 6.57
N ASP A 353 4.80 -9.74 6.22
CA ASP A 353 3.58 -8.98 6.01
C ASP A 353 3.74 -8.09 4.77
N ARG A 354 3.15 -8.51 3.65
CA ARG A 354 3.18 -7.76 2.39
C ARG A 354 2.45 -6.43 2.47
N ASN A 355 1.57 -6.24 3.46
CA ASN A 355 0.80 -5.03 3.63
C ASN A 355 1.52 -4.01 4.55
N TYR A 356 2.57 -4.44 5.25
CA TYR A 356 3.36 -3.57 6.12
C TYR A 356 4.49 -2.87 5.35
N TRP A 357 5.14 -3.56 4.41
CA TRP A 357 6.25 -2.99 3.64
C TRP A 357 5.74 -2.12 2.48
N ASN A 358 5.96 -0.80 2.59
CA ASN A 358 5.71 0.23 1.56
C ASN A 358 4.31 0.83 1.53
N ALA A 359 3.70 1.10 2.69
CA ALA A 359 2.48 1.91 2.80
C ALA A 359 2.75 3.29 3.43
N ALA A 360 2.02 4.31 3.00
CA ALA A 360 2.08 5.67 3.52
C ALA A 360 0.67 6.21 3.79
N SER A 361 0.39 6.59 5.04
CA SER A 361 -0.86 7.24 5.44
C SER A 361 -0.74 8.77 5.45
N PHE A 362 -1.61 9.43 4.69
CA PHE A 362 -1.71 10.88 4.58
C PHE A 362 -2.85 11.36 5.48
N ASN A 363 -2.51 11.76 6.70
CA ASN A 363 -3.49 12.02 7.76
C ASN A 363 -3.94 13.48 7.84
N THR A 364 -3.14 14.39 7.30
CA THR A 364 -3.35 15.84 7.38
C THR A 364 -3.35 16.52 6.01
N PRO A 365 -3.98 17.71 5.89
CA PRO A 365 -3.92 18.52 4.67
C PRO A 365 -2.51 18.96 4.22
N SER A 366 -1.50 18.79 5.07
CA SER A 366 -0.09 19.15 4.83
C SER A 366 0.80 17.92 4.68
N SER A 367 0.23 16.73 4.52
CA SER A 367 0.99 15.49 4.40
C SER A 367 1.62 15.37 3.02
N TYR A 368 2.94 15.18 2.95
CA TYR A 368 3.62 14.87 1.69
C TYR A 368 4.69 13.82 1.88
N LEU A 369 4.92 13.07 0.81
CA LEU A 369 6.04 12.15 0.63
C LEU A 369 6.75 12.53 -0.67
N HIS A 370 8.05 12.77 -0.60
CA HIS A 370 8.86 13.22 -1.72
C HIS A 370 10.09 12.34 -1.88
N PHE A 371 10.42 11.99 -3.12
CA PHE A 371 11.69 11.38 -3.46
C PHE A 371 12.13 11.79 -4.87
N SER A 372 13.44 11.64 -5.09
CA SER A 372 14.08 11.89 -6.38
C SER A 372 13.85 10.73 -7.35
N THR A 373 13.79 11.01 -8.65
CA THR A 373 13.62 9.98 -9.70
C THR A 373 14.94 9.37 -10.16
N PHE A 374 14.86 8.16 -10.72
CA PHE A 374 16.00 7.41 -11.25
C PHE A 374 16.32 7.72 -12.73
N GLN A 375 15.38 8.23 -13.55
CA GLN A 375 15.58 8.53 -14.99
C GLN A 375 14.76 9.74 -15.50
N GLY A 376 14.70 10.83 -14.74
CA GLY A 376 13.86 11.99 -15.04
C GLY A 376 14.38 12.90 -16.16
N GLU A 377 14.11 12.60 -17.44
CA GLU A 377 14.20 13.61 -18.52
C GLU A 377 13.14 13.49 -19.64
N THR A 378 12.63 12.28 -19.97
CA THR A 378 11.75 12.10 -21.16
C THR A 378 10.51 11.21 -20.96
N SER A 379 10.36 10.54 -19.82
CA SER A 379 9.20 9.69 -19.51
C SER A 379 8.90 9.65 -18.03
N ALA A 380 7.69 9.20 -17.68
CA ALA A 380 7.29 8.87 -16.32
C ALA A 380 6.42 7.60 -16.35
N ASP A 381 6.84 6.54 -15.68
CA ASP A 381 5.97 5.38 -15.37
C ASP A 381 5.77 5.34 -13.86
N ILE A 382 4.55 5.60 -13.41
CA ILE A 382 4.24 5.72 -11.99
C ILE A 382 3.03 4.86 -11.69
N SER A 383 3.17 3.96 -10.73
CA SER A 383 2.05 3.16 -10.24
C SER A 383 2.00 3.12 -8.72
N PHE A 384 0.80 3.10 -8.17
CA PHE A 384 0.58 2.96 -6.74
C PHE A 384 -0.84 2.46 -6.48
N TYR A 385 -1.03 1.78 -5.36
CA TYR A 385 -2.37 1.50 -4.85
C TYR A 385 -2.77 2.60 -3.89
N PHE A 386 -4.06 2.95 -3.85
CA PHE A 386 -4.57 3.88 -2.84
C PHE A 386 -5.91 3.44 -2.29
N LYS A 387 -6.21 3.90 -1.08
CA LYS A 387 -7.55 3.81 -0.48
C LYS A 387 -7.91 5.13 0.20
N THR A 388 -9.13 5.62 -0.03
CA THR A 388 -9.59 6.92 0.51
C THR A 388 -11.11 6.96 0.64
N SER A 389 -11.61 7.69 1.64
CA SER A 389 -13.01 8.13 1.72
C SER A 389 -13.19 9.62 1.35
N ALA A 390 -12.09 10.31 1.03
CA ALA A 390 -12.11 11.72 0.65
C ALA A 390 -12.63 11.87 -0.80
N PRO A 391 -13.61 12.74 -1.05
CA PRO A 391 -14.19 12.91 -2.38
C PRO A 391 -13.32 13.77 -3.32
N TYR A 392 -12.14 14.19 -2.86
CA TYR A 392 -11.15 14.99 -3.58
C TYR A 392 -9.75 14.70 -3.00
N GLY A 393 -8.70 15.01 -3.75
CA GLY A 393 -7.33 14.93 -3.26
C GLY A 393 -6.33 15.02 -4.40
N VAL A 394 -5.14 15.57 -4.14
CA VAL A 394 -4.02 15.54 -5.09
C VAL A 394 -3.11 14.38 -4.70
N PHE A 395 -3.10 13.32 -5.52
CA PHE A 395 -2.30 12.12 -5.26
C PHE A 395 -0.83 12.35 -5.56
N LEU A 396 -0.55 12.94 -6.72
CA LEU A 396 0.78 13.13 -7.25
C LEU A 396 0.90 14.53 -7.85
N GLU A 397 2.03 15.18 -7.58
CA GLU A 397 2.44 16.41 -8.21
C GLU A 397 3.93 16.33 -8.59
N ASN A 398 4.24 16.52 -9.87
CA ASN A 398 5.59 16.73 -10.37
C ASN A 398 5.68 18.17 -10.90
N LEU A 399 6.60 18.94 -10.34
CA LEU A 399 6.85 20.34 -10.73
C LEU A 399 8.07 20.40 -11.64
N GLY A 400 7.98 19.84 -12.84
CA GLY A 400 9.06 19.89 -13.84
C GLY A 400 9.51 21.29 -14.25
N ASN A 401 10.65 21.40 -14.94
CA ASN A 401 11.28 22.70 -15.20
C ASN A 401 10.40 23.63 -16.04
N THR A 402 9.76 23.10 -17.08
CA THR A 402 8.86 23.85 -17.98
C THR A 402 7.39 23.50 -17.76
N ASP A 403 7.12 22.25 -17.37
CA ASP A 403 5.78 21.68 -17.31
C ASP A 403 5.50 21.06 -15.94
N PHE A 404 4.22 20.82 -15.63
CA PHE A 404 3.82 20.09 -14.43
C PHE A 404 2.96 18.89 -14.79
N ILE A 405 3.01 17.85 -13.95
CA ILE A 405 2.07 16.73 -13.95
C ILE A 405 1.34 16.76 -12.61
N ARG A 406 0.01 16.66 -12.65
CA ARG A 406 -0.80 16.54 -11.45
C ARG A 406 -1.87 15.46 -11.64
N LEU A 407 -1.89 14.50 -10.72
CA LEU A 407 -2.96 13.51 -10.59
C LEU A 407 -3.86 13.90 -9.42
N GLU A 408 -5.14 14.12 -9.67
CA GLU A 408 -6.10 14.55 -8.64
C GLU A 408 -7.45 13.84 -8.76
N LEU A 409 -8.09 13.51 -7.63
CA LEU A 409 -9.50 13.14 -7.58
C LEU A 409 -10.34 14.42 -7.57
N LYS A 410 -11.30 14.54 -8.50
CA LYS A 410 -12.21 15.69 -8.55
C LYS A 410 -13.68 15.30 -8.67
N PHE A 411 -14.50 16.17 -8.10
CA PHE A 411 -15.93 16.24 -8.35
C PHE A 411 -16.16 16.77 -9.77
N SER A 412 -16.84 15.99 -10.63
CA SER A 412 -17.34 16.48 -11.92
C SER A 412 -18.79 16.93 -11.80
N THR A 413 -19.08 18.18 -12.15
CA THR A 413 -20.44 18.70 -12.38
C THR A 413 -20.71 18.71 -13.88
N GLU A 414 -20.73 17.55 -14.53
CA GLU A 414 -21.24 17.48 -15.91
C GLU A 414 -22.74 17.18 -15.90
N THR A 415 -23.45 17.85 -16.81
CA THR A 415 -24.88 18.19 -16.80
C THR A 415 -25.84 17.02 -17.05
N THR A 416 -25.48 15.80 -16.65
CA THR A 416 -26.34 14.61 -16.75
C THR A 416 -26.52 13.97 -15.37
N ARG A 417 -27.70 13.40 -15.11
CA ARG A 417 -28.22 12.94 -13.80
C ARG A 417 -27.46 11.73 -13.21
N SER A 418 -26.13 11.73 -13.20
CA SER A 418 -25.29 10.77 -12.48
C SER A 418 -24.08 11.51 -11.87
N HIS A 419 -24.10 11.70 -10.55
CA HIS A 419 -23.00 12.31 -9.82
C HIS A 419 -21.83 11.30 -9.75
N GLN A 420 -20.76 11.49 -10.54
CA GLN A 420 -19.59 10.62 -10.51
C GLN A 420 -18.31 11.40 -10.12
N ARG A 421 -17.47 10.79 -9.27
CA ARG A 421 -16.11 11.26 -8.95
C ARG A 421 -15.13 10.56 -9.86
N ARG A 422 -14.28 11.30 -10.56
CA ARG A 422 -13.31 10.76 -11.53
C ARG A 422 -11.92 11.24 -11.22
N MET A 423 -10.91 10.40 -11.49
CA MET A 423 -9.53 10.86 -11.41
C MET A 423 -9.20 11.74 -12.61
N LYS A 424 -8.38 12.76 -12.41
CA LYS A 424 -8.03 13.74 -13.43
C LYS A 424 -6.52 13.90 -13.50
N VAL A 425 -5.99 13.76 -14.72
CA VAL A 425 -4.62 14.18 -15.05
C VAL A 425 -4.66 15.61 -15.55
N GLN A 426 -3.80 16.48 -15.01
CA GLN A 426 -3.51 17.80 -15.57
C GLN A 426 -2.05 17.89 -15.97
N THR A 427 -1.81 18.32 -17.21
CA THR A 427 -0.49 18.72 -17.70
C THR A 427 -0.53 20.12 -18.29
N GLY A 428 0.57 20.85 -18.20
CA GLY A 428 0.71 22.14 -18.86
C GLY A 428 1.94 22.94 -18.42
N PRO A 429 2.19 24.10 -19.07
CA PRO A 429 3.35 24.93 -18.78
C PRO A 429 3.21 25.66 -17.43
N LYS A 430 4.31 25.83 -16.71
CA LYS A 430 4.36 26.65 -15.48
C LYS A 430 4.12 28.13 -15.82
N VAL A 431 3.13 28.76 -15.16
CA VAL A 431 2.87 30.21 -15.31
C VAL A 431 3.49 30.96 -14.13
N GLN A 432 4.62 31.65 -14.33
CA GLN A 432 5.16 32.56 -13.32
C GLN A 432 4.28 33.81 -13.19
N LYS A 433 3.66 34.04 -12.02
CA LYS A 433 2.97 35.31 -11.74
C LYS A 433 3.99 36.42 -11.56
N VAL A 434 4.19 37.24 -12.59
CA VAL A 434 4.93 38.50 -12.47
C VAL A 434 4.12 39.46 -11.58
N ARG A 435 4.72 39.93 -10.49
CA ARG A 435 4.11 40.86 -9.55
C ARG A 435 3.96 42.24 -10.23
N LYS A 436 2.75 42.60 -10.67
CA LYS A 436 2.46 43.99 -11.10
C LYS A 436 2.61 44.92 -9.90
N THR A 437 3.65 45.74 -9.87
CA THR A 437 3.73 46.89 -8.97
C THR A 437 2.64 47.88 -9.34
N ARG A 438 1.72 48.15 -8.41
CA ARG A 438 0.63 49.11 -8.55
C ARG A 438 1.24 50.52 -8.52
N ALA A 439 1.09 51.29 -9.59
CA ALA A 439 1.36 52.73 -9.55
C ALA A 439 0.28 53.38 -8.67
N SER A 440 0.71 54.15 -7.67
CA SER A 440 -0.16 54.95 -6.81
C SER A 440 -0.73 56.14 -7.59
N PRO A 441 -2.05 56.42 -7.55
CA PRO A 441 -2.60 57.67 -8.00
C PRO A 441 -2.80 58.57 -6.78
N ASP A 442 -2.03 59.66 -6.67
CA ASP A 442 -2.39 60.88 -5.95
C ASP A 442 -1.28 61.93 -6.12
N VAL A 443 -1.42 62.81 -7.13
CA VAL A 443 -1.17 64.26 -6.99
C VAL A 443 -2.06 64.97 -8.02
N THR A 444 -2.93 65.84 -7.53
CA THR A 444 -3.84 66.71 -8.29
C THR A 444 -3.17 68.04 -8.67
N LEU A 445 -3.55 68.53 -9.86
CA LEU A 445 -3.66 69.93 -10.31
C LEU A 445 -2.38 70.77 -10.51
N ALA A 446 -2.12 71.10 -11.79
CA ALA A 446 -2.04 72.50 -12.23
C ALA A 446 -2.33 72.60 -13.74
N SER A 447 -3.10 73.63 -14.06
CA SER A 447 -3.72 74.01 -15.33
C SER A 447 -2.79 74.69 -16.33
N ASP A 448 -3.22 74.65 -17.59
CA ASP A 448 -2.97 75.60 -18.70
C ASP A 448 -1.52 75.87 -19.16
N PHE A 449 -1.23 75.56 -20.43
CA PHE A 449 -1.12 76.56 -21.50
C PHE A 449 -0.90 75.90 -22.86
N SER A 450 -1.56 76.48 -23.85
CA SER A 450 -1.53 76.23 -25.29
C SER A 450 -0.19 76.61 -25.94
N ASN A 451 0.30 75.80 -26.88
CA ASN A 451 0.51 76.16 -28.30
C ASN A 451 1.49 75.22 -29.03
N SER A 452 1.07 74.88 -30.25
CA SER A 452 1.84 74.54 -31.46
C SER A 452 3.37 74.55 -31.40
N ALA A 453 4.00 73.46 -31.85
CA ALA A 453 4.92 73.47 -33.01
C ALA A 453 5.38 72.04 -33.36
N GLN A 454 5.47 71.82 -34.67
CA GLN A 454 5.98 70.64 -35.35
C GLN A 454 7.46 70.36 -35.03
N PHE A 455 7.82 69.07 -35.05
CA PHE A 455 8.94 68.43 -35.76
C PHE A 455 9.44 67.21 -34.97
N GLY A 456 9.16 66.01 -35.47
CA GLY A 456 10.00 64.84 -35.20
C GLY A 456 11.17 64.80 -36.20
N PRO A 457 11.96 63.70 -36.24
CA PRO A 457 12.14 62.68 -35.21
C PRO A 457 13.63 62.41 -34.92
N SER A 458 13.94 61.93 -33.72
CA SER A 458 14.74 60.71 -33.44
C SER A 458 15.32 60.74 -32.02
N PHE A 459 15.11 59.62 -31.33
CA PHE A 459 15.13 59.44 -29.88
C PHE A 459 16.56 59.24 -29.29
N SER A 460 16.87 60.04 -28.25
CA SER A 460 17.57 59.82 -26.95
C SER A 460 18.44 58.56 -26.72
N LYS A 461 19.75 58.64 -26.37
CA LYS A 461 20.44 58.93 -25.06
C LYS A 461 20.25 57.84 -23.96
N ARG A 462 21.31 57.24 -23.35
CA ARG A 462 22.22 57.75 -22.26
C ARG A 462 21.41 58.30 -21.05
N TYR A 463 21.67 58.13 -19.75
CA TYR A 463 22.70 57.52 -18.87
C TYR A 463 22.26 57.85 -17.39
N LEU A 464 22.95 57.26 -16.38
CA LEU A 464 23.28 57.81 -15.03
C LEU A 464 22.26 57.83 -13.84
N GLN A 465 22.49 56.94 -12.85
CA GLN A 465 23.05 57.11 -11.47
C GLN A 465 22.46 58.09 -10.40
N ARG A 466 22.62 57.65 -9.12
CA ARG A 466 22.57 58.34 -7.78
C ARG A 466 21.19 58.43 -7.09
N ASP A 467 20.99 58.36 -5.76
CA ASP A 467 21.77 58.06 -4.54
C ASP A 467 20.79 58.01 -3.31
N LEU A 468 21.26 57.47 -2.17
CA LEU A 468 20.93 57.80 -0.75
C LEU A 468 19.77 57.15 0.07
N LEU A 469 20.22 56.48 1.15
CA LEU A 469 19.84 56.56 2.58
C LEU A 469 18.84 55.57 3.27
N ALA A 470 19.47 54.69 4.06
CA ALA A 470 19.33 54.54 5.53
C ALA A 470 18.34 53.52 6.17
N ARG A 471 18.89 52.88 7.23
CA ARG A 471 18.30 52.02 8.30
C ARG A 471 18.42 50.51 8.00
N SER A 472 19.00 49.64 8.84
CA SER A 472 19.50 49.71 10.22
C SER A 472 20.40 48.47 10.45
N CYS A 473 21.69 48.67 10.68
CA CYS A 473 22.56 47.66 11.30
C CYS A 473 23.03 48.22 12.65
N ARG A 474 22.63 47.57 13.74
CA ARG A 474 23.20 47.74 15.08
C ARG A 474 24.06 46.52 15.37
N GLY A 475 25.29 46.75 15.82
CA GLY A 475 26.12 45.73 16.45
C GLY A 475 27.54 45.67 15.91
N LEU A 476 28.49 46.20 16.69
CA LEU A 476 29.93 45.94 16.53
C LEU A 476 30.21 44.46 16.75
N ALA A 477 30.63 43.75 15.70
CA ALA A 477 31.67 42.71 15.72
C ALA A 477 31.72 42.03 14.34
N CYS A 478 32.62 42.50 13.48
CA CYS A 478 33.44 41.71 12.55
C CYS A 478 34.09 42.66 11.54
N LEU A 479 35.09 43.38 12.04
CA LEU A 479 36.18 43.90 11.24
C LEU A 479 37.12 42.75 10.87
N LEU A 480 37.77 42.90 9.71
CA LEU A 480 38.90 42.17 9.13
C LEU A 480 38.51 41.10 8.09
N LYS A 481 38.55 41.44 6.79
CA LYS A 481 39.73 41.57 5.87
C LYS A 481 40.32 40.23 5.44
N ALA A 482 40.06 39.88 4.18
CA ALA A 482 40.98 39.45 3.12
C ALA A 482 40.10 38.75 2.05
N ALA A 483 39.93 39.17 0.78
CA ALA A 483 40.81 39.80 -0.20
C ALA A 483 42.12 39.03 -0.42
N ALA A 484 42.04 38.01 -1.29
CA ALA A 484 43.06 37.41 -2.16
C ALA A 484 42.47 36.05 -2.61
N GLU A 485 42.43 35.58 -3.85
CA GLU A 485 43.04 35.91 -5.13
C GLU A 485 42.29 35.10 -6.21
N TYR A 486 42.33 35.61 -7.45
CA TYR A 486 41.73 35.13 -8.72
C TYR A 486 40.24 35.37 -9.00
#